data_AF-A0A7X1NB14-F1
#
_entry.id   AF-A0A7X1NB14-F1
#
_cell.length_a   1.000
_cell.length_b   1.000
_cell.length_c   1.000
_cell.angle_alpha   90.00
_cell.angle_beta   90.00
_cell.angle_gamma   90.00
#
_symmetry.space_group_name_H-M   'P 1'
#
loop_
_entity.id
_entity.type
_entity.pdbx_description
1 polymer ?
#
loop_
_entity_poly.entity_id
_entity_poly.type
_entity_poly.pdbx_seq_one_letter_code
_entity_poly.pdbx_strand_id
1 'polypeptide(L)'
;MSQYADLKAQIARLQAEADEARRHEVGNVIAEIRQKIAEYGLSANDLGFVEAARRGRPPKKAPLPAKYQDPKSGSTWSGRGKPPKWIAGKNRERFLIGEA
;
A
#
# COMPACT_ATOMS: atom_id res chain seq x y z
N MET A 1 -7.14 -16.00 -51.48
CA MET A 1 -7.45 -14.94 -50.50
C MET A 1 -7.50 -13.61 -51.24
N SER A 2 -8.29 -12.64 -50.79
CA SER A 2 -8.32 -11.31 -51.42
C SER A 2 -7.08 -10.53 -50.99
N GLN A 3 -6.47 -9.77 -51.90
CA GLN A 3 -5.30 -8.93 -51.64
C GLN A 3 -5.47 -8.01 -50.41
N TYR A 4 -6.71 -7.62 -50.12
CA TYR A 4 -7.04 -6.86 -48.91
C TYR A 4 -6.83 -7.65 -47.60
N ALA A 5 -7.13 -8.95 -47.61
CA ALA A 5 -6.91 -9.83 -46.46
C ALA A 5 -5.41 -10.05 -46.20
N ASP A 6 -4.61 -10.17 -47.26
CA ASP A 6 -3.15 -10.31 -47.15
C ASP A 6 -2.51 -9.04 -46.59
N LEU A 7 -2.93 -7.86 -47.05
CA LEU A 7 -2.49 -6.58 -46.50
C LEU A 7 -2.83 -6.42 -45.02
N LYS A 8 -4.03 -6.85 -44.58
CA LYS A 8 -4.40 -6.84 -43.16
C LYS A 8 -3.53 -7.77 -42.32
N ALA A 9 -3.24 -8.97 -42.81
CA ALA A 9 -2.37 -9.90 -42.10
C ALA A 9 -0.94 -9.35 -41.95
N GLN A 10 -0.47 -8.61 -42.96
CA GLN A 10 0.84 -7.96 -42.92
C GLN A 10 0.88 -6.79 -41.93
N ILE A 11 -0.17 -5.96 -41.88
CA ILE A 11 -0.30 -4.90 -40.87
C ILE A 11 -0.29 -5.48 -39.46
N ALA A 12 -1.05 -6.55 -39.22
CA ALA A 12 -1.11 -7.17 -37.90
C ALA A 12 0.26 -7.71 -37.43
N ARG A 13 1.04 -8.29 -38.35
CA ARG A 13 2.42 -8.71 -38.06
C ARG A 13 3.32 -7.52 -37.71
N LEU A 14 3.28 -6.45 -38.52
CA LEU A 14 4.11 -5.26 -38.30
C LEU A 14 3.73 -4.54 -36.99
N GLN A 15 2.46 -4.54 -36.61
CA GLN A 15 2.01 -4.01 -35.32
C GLN A 15 2.56 -4.84 -34.16
N ALA A 16 2.50 -6.18 -34.24
CA ALA A 16 3.05 -7.05 -33.21
C ALA A 16 4.58 -6.86 -33.05
N GLU A 17 5.29 -6.69 -34.15
CA GLU A 17 6.74 -6.40 -34.15
C GLU A 17 7.04 -5.03 -33.54
N ALA A 18 6.27 -4.00 -33.88
CA ALA A 18 6.40 -2.67 -33.29
C ALA A 18 6.13 -2.67 -31.78
N ASP A 19 5.11 -3.42 -31.32
CA ASP A 19 4.81 -3.55 -29.89
C ASP A 19 5.90 -4.31 -29.13
N GLU A 20 6.53 -5.31 -29.76
CA GLU A 20 7.69 -5.99 -29.19
C GLU A 20 8.89 -5.07 -29.06
N ALA A 21 9.25 -4.35 -30.13
CA ALA A 21 10.32 -3.36 -30.10
C ALA A 21 10.07 -2.30 -29.00
N ARG A 22 8.85 -1.77 -28.92
CA ARG A 22 8.47 -0.80 -27.88
C ARG A 22 8.63 -1.35 -26.47
N ARG A 23 8.25 -2.61 -26.22
CA ARG A 23 8.41 -3.24 -24.89
C ARG A 23 9.88 -3.32 -24.49
N HIS A 24 10.75 -3.68 -25.42
CA HIS A 24 12.20 -3.70 -25.17
C HIS A 24 12.77 -2.31 -24.90
N GLU A 25 12.42 -1.32 -25.73
CA GLU A 25 12.88 0.06 -25.55
C GLU A 25 12.41 0.66 -24.22
N VAL A 26 11.13 0.48 -23.88
CA VAL A 26 10.57 0.96 -22.61
C VAL A 26 11.27 0.28 -21.43
N GLY A 27 11.56 -1.02 -21.50
CA GLY A 27 12.31 -1.73 -20.47
C GLY A 27 13.70 -1.15 -20.24
N ASN A 28 14.42 -0.85 -21.33
CA ASN A 28 15.75 -0.25 -21.27
C ASN A 28 15.70 1.17 -20.69
N VAL A 29 14.74 1.99 -21.12
CA VAL A 29 14.55 3.35 -20.60
C VAL A 29 14.22 3.33 -19.11
N ILE A 30 13.36 2.40 -18.66
CA ILE A 30 13.05 2.24 -17.23
C ILE A 30 14.31 1.86 -16.45
N ALA A 31 15.16 0.97 -16.97
CA ALA A 31 16.41 0.59 -16.32
C ALA A 31 17.35 1.79 -16.18
N GLU A 32 17.52 2.59 -17.24
CA GLU A 32 18.34 3.80 -17.22
C GLU A 32 17.81 4.84 -16.21
N ILE A 33 16.50 5.08 -16.20
CA ILE A 33 15.87 6.00 -15.26
C ILE A 33 16.07 5.52 -13.83
N ARG A 34 15.91 4.21 -13.54
CA ARG A 34 16.14 3.66 -12.20
C ARG A 34 17.59 3.83 -11.75
N GLN A 35 18.55 3.68 -12.66
CA GLN A 35 19.95 3.93 -12.36
C GLN A 35 20.19 5.40 -12.01
N LYS A 36 19.68 6.34 -12.82
CA LYS A 36 19.79 7.78 -12.54
C LYS A 36 19.10 8.17 -11.23
N ILE A 37 17.93 7.59 -10.94
CA ILE A 37 17.23 7.77 -9.67
C ILE A 37 18.12 7.36 -8.50
N ALA A 38 18.79 6.21 -8.59
CA ALA A 38 19.68 5.73 -7.55
C ALA A 38 20.96 6.56 -7.41
N GLU A 39 21.57 6.97 -8.53
CA GLU A 39 22.81 7.75 -8.57
C GLU A 39 22.64 9.13 -7.93
N TYR A 40 21.57 9.83 -8.28
CA TYR A 40 21.29 11.18 -7.78
C TYR A 40 20.42 11.18 -6.52
N GLY A 41 20.03 10.02 -6.00
CA GLY A 41 19.15 9.90 -4.84
C GLY A 41 17.78 10.54 -5.04
N LEU A 42 17.26 10.55 -6.27
CA LEU A 42 15.99 11.18 -6.61
C LEU A 42 14.84 10.40 -5.99
N SER A 43 13.85 11.12 -5.48
CA SER A 43 12.59 10.55 -5.02
C SER A 43 11.45 10.88 -5.98
N ALA A 44 10.31 10.21 -5.80
CA ALA A 44 9.08 10.56 -6.51
C ALA A 44 8.66 12.03 -6.30
N ASN A 45 9.11 12.67 -5.21
CA ASN A 45 8.90 14.10 -4.95
C ASN A 45 9.73 14.98 -5.86
N ASP A 46 11.01 14.64 -6.07
CA ASP A 46 11.93 15.42 -6.92
C ASP A 46 11.53 15.34 -8.40
N LEU A 47 10.89 14.23 -8.78
CA LEU A 47 10.38 13.99 -10.13
C LEU A 47 8.94 14.48 -10.34
N GLY A 48 8.30 15.08 -9.32
CA GLY A 48 6.95 15.61 -9.41
C GLY A 48 5.85 14.54 -9.57
N PHE A 49 6.13 13.26 -9.27
CA PHE A 49 5.19 12.14 -9.38
C PHE A 49 4.25 11.99 -8.19
N VAL A 50 4.51 12.70 -7.08
CA VAL A 50 3.52 12.84 -6.00
C VAL A 50 2.46 13.84 -6.42
N GLU A 51 1.42 13.31 -7.09
CA GLU A 51 0.08 13.87 -6.96
C GLU A 51 -0.17 14.08 -5.46
N ALA A 52 -0.49 15.32 -5.08
CA ALA A 52 -0.71 15.78 -3.71
C ALA A 52 -1.23 14.65 -2.83
N ALA A 53 -0.34 14.07 -2.02
CA ALA A 53 -0.65 12.96 -1.13
C ALA A 53 -1.95 13.31 -0.44
N ARG A 54 -3.01 12.58 -0.81
CA ARG A 54 -4.38 12.86 -0.36
C ARG A 54 -4.31 13.06 1.15
N ARG A 55 -4.53 14.29 1.60
CA ARG A 55 -4.72 14.68 3.00
C ARG A 55 -5.90 13.88 3.54
N GLY A 56 -5.67 12.62 3.92
CA GLY A 56 -6.80 11.70 3.95
C GLY A 56 -6.53 10.33 4.54
N ARG A 57 -5.38 10.08 5.17
CA ARG A 57 -5.33 9.10 6.26
C ARG A 57 -4.07 9.25 7.09
N PRO A 58 -4.15 9.63 8.38
CA PRO A 58 -3.03 9.38 9.27
C PRO A 58 -2.75 7.87 9.27
N PRO A 59 -1.48 7.44 9.36
CA PRO A 59 -1.14 6.02 9.44
C PRO A 59 -1.94 5.37 10.57
N LYS A 60 -2.52 4.18 10.33
CA LYS A 60 -3.20 3.38 11.36
C LYS A 60 -2.18 3.10 12.46
N LYS A 61 -2.24 3.87 13.57
CA LYS A 61 -1.44 3.60 14.76
C LYS A 61 -1.74 2.17 15.21
N ALA A 62 -0.69 1.39 15.45
CA ALA A 62 -0.80 0.02 15.92
C ALA A 62 -1.72 -0.03 17.16
N PRO A 63 -2.59 -1.06 17.27
CA PRO A 63 -3.44 -1.23 18.44
C PRO A 63 -2.56 -1.32 19.68
N LEU A 64 -2.84 -0.47 20.68
CA LEU A 64 -2.10 -0.49 21.94
C LEU A 64 -2.32 -1.82 22.68
N PRO A 65 -1.32 -2.25 23.49
CA PRO A 65 -1.48 -3.42 24.34
C PRO A 65 -2.70 -3.26 25.26
N ALA A 66 -3.41 -4.37 25.46
CA ALA A 66 -4.51 -4.44 26.41
C ALA A 66 -3.99 -4.21 27.84
N LYS A 67 -4.59 -3.26 28.56
CA LYS A 67 -4.23 -2.94 29.96
C LYS A 67 -5.16 -3.64 30.95
N TYR A 68 -6.40 -3.93 30.54
CA TYR A 68 -7.42 -4.54 31.39
C TYR A 68 -8.06 -5.75 30.71
N GLN A 69 -8.39 -6.81 31.45
CA GLN A 69 -9.13 -7.99 30.99
C GLN A 69 -10.30 -8.31 31.92
N ASP A 70 -11.41 -8.71 31.33
CA ASP A 70 -12.54 -9.27 32.07
C ASP A 70 -12.26 -10.73 32.47
N PRO A 71 -12.26 -11.07 33.78
CA PRO A 71 -12.06 -12.44 34.24
C PRO A 71 -13.19 -13.40 33.82
N LYS A 72 -14.36 -12.88 33.42
CA LYS A 72 -15.50 -13.71 33.02
C LYS A 72 -15.57 -13.98 31.53
N SER A 73 -15.33 -12.98 30.68
CA SER A 73 -15.43 -13.12 29.21
C SER A 73 -14.09 -13.17 28.48
N GLY A 74 -12.97 -12.90 29.17
CA GLY A 74 -11.66 -12.75 28.53
C GLY A 74 -11.51 -11.48 27.68
N SER A 75 -12.53 -10.62 27.63
CA SER A 75 -12.52 -9.38 26.84
C SER A 75 -11.45 -8.42 27.34
N THR A 76 -10.67 -7.85 26.43
CA THR A 76 -9.56 -6.95 26.79
C THR A 76 -9.84 -5.49 26.42
N TRP A 77 -9.30 -4.55 27.20
CA TRP A 77 -9.41 -3.12 26.96
C TRP A 77 -8.08 -2.41 27.20
N SER A 78 -7.64 -1.58 26.25
CA SER A 78 -6.36 -0.84 26.31
C SER A 78 -6.40 0.38 27.23
N GLY A 79 -7.53 0.66 27.89
CA GLY A 79 -7.72 1.85 28.74
C GLY A 79 -7.93 3.16 27.97
N ARG A 80 -7.88 3.13 26.63
CA ARG A 80 -8.20 4.27 25.75
C ARG A 80 -9.63 4.15 25.23
N GLY A 81 -10.35 5.27 25.16
CA GLY A 81 -11.71 5.35 24.64
C GLY A 81 -12.81 5.03 25.67
N LYS A 82 -14.02 4.73 25.19
CA LYS A 82 -15.18 4.43 26.05
C LYS A 82 -14.95 3.10 26.79
N PRO A 83 -15.06 3.05 28.13
CA PRO A 83 -14.89 1.81 28.88
C PRO A 83 -15.99 0.80 28.51
N PRO A 84 -15.63 -0.48 28.32
CA PRO A 84 -16.61 -1.56 28.18
C PRO A 84 -17.51 -1.72 29.42
N LYS A 85 -18.71 -2.27 29.23
CA LYS A 85 -19.71 -2.47 30.30
C LYS A 85 -19.18 -3.27 31.51
N TRP A 86 -18.21 -4.17 31.30
CA TRP A 86 -17.69 -5.02 32.37
C TRP A 86 -16.79 -4.28 33.36
N ILE A 87 -16.10 -3.21 32.94
CA ILE A 87 -15.22 -2.35 33.77
C ILE A 87 -15.80 -0.97 34.08
N ALA A 88 -16.79 -0.50 33.31
CA ALA A 88 -17.44 0.78 33.53
C ALA A 88 -18.09 0.84 34.94
N GLY A 89 -17.72 1.85 35.74
CA GLY A 89 -18.25 2.06 37.09
C GLY A 89 -17.73 1.11 38.18
N LYS A 90 -16.78 0.23 37.88
CA LYS A 90 -16.15 -0.68 38.85
C LYS A 90 -14.71 -0.24 39.15
N ASN A 91 -14.14 -0.73 40.25
CA ASN A 91 -12.72 -0.57 40.52
C ASN A 91 -11.92 -1.27 39.40
N ARG A 92 -11.12 -0.48 38.67
CA ARG A 92 -10.42 -0.87 37.45
C ARG A 92 -9.17 -1.69 37.74
N GLU A 93 -8.60 -1.55 38.92
CA GLU A 93 -7.38 -2.23 39.36
C GLU A 93 -7.61 -3.74 39.43
N ARG A 94 -8.83 -4.17 39.74
CA ARG A 94 -9.25 -5.58 39.75
C ARG A 94 -9.20 -6.28 38.39
N PHE A 95 -9.09 -5.52 37.31
CA PHE A 95 -9.11 -6.04 35.94
C PHE A 95 -7.78 -5.84 35.23
N LEU A 96 -6.72 -5.38 35.92
CA LEU A 96 -5.43 -5.08 35.30
C LEU A 96 -4.73 -6.38 34.85
N ILE A 97 -4.26 -6.42 33.60
CA ILE A 97 -3.43 -7.52 33.08
C ILE A 97 -1.98 -7.12 33.31
N GLY A 98 -1.35 -7.60 34.38
CA GLY A 98 0.08 -7.39 34.64
C GLY A 98 0.41 -6.06 35.33
N GLU A 99 1.04 -6.17 36.49
CA GLU A 99 1.87 -5.12 37.08
C GLU A 99 3.25 -5.15 36.40
N ALA A 100 3.84 -3.97 36.15
CA ALA A 100 5.08 -3.65 35.43
C ALA A 100 4.96 -3.43 33.90
#